data_AF-A0A5S4FPN9-F1
#
_entry.id   AF-A0A5S4FPN9-F1
#
_cell.length_a   1.000
_cell.length_b   1.000
_cell.length_c   1.000
_cell.angle_alpha   90.00
_cell.angle_beta   90.00
_cell.angle_gamma   90.00
#
_symmetry.space_group_name_H-M   'P 1'
#
loop_
_entity.id
_entity.type
_entity.pdbx_description
1 polymer ?
#
loop_
_entity_poly.entity_id
_entity_poly.type
_entity_poly.pdbx_seq_one_letter_code
_entity_poly.pdbx_strand_id
1 'polypeptide(L)'
;MKAEPDTRTRLYAVDNLRVALTALVVAHHVAVTYGNIPLWFYVEPAKDASGGLLDLLVVFDQAFFMGLFFLISGLFTPGSHDRKGGRAFVRDRLVRLGIPLLVFLLVLRPLVNFGGLAQRPDLPYWQYYLGSWDPGPMWFAEVLIVFALVYALWRTRARPLDRRSAPLRIRWIVLYVLGLAAVTFLWRIPVPTGTYVPVLGLPSPQFLPQYASMFVLGCVAHRRGWLETLPARAGRLGLVAAGVSSAVLLPATLLTGGALSQAATALWESAFAVSLIIGLLVVFRERFNRQGPRGKWLSDHAFTVYIIHPVVLVALGWALRPLAAIAIVKFAVLLAVALPLCWWLAFLVRSLPGARRVL
;
A
#
# COMPACT_ATOMS: atom_id res chain seq x y z
N MET A 1 9.70 -36.05 0.02
CA MET A 1 10.45 -35.02 0.77
C MET A 1 10.30 -33.69 0.03
N LYS A 2 9.41 -32.79 0.46
CA LYS A 2 9.29 -31.46 -0.18
C LYS A 2 10.51 -30.65 0.27
N ALA A 3 11.40 -30.33 -0.67
CA ALA A 3 12.55 -29.48 -0.41
C ALA A 3 12.09 -28.17 0.25
N GLU A 4 12.74 -27.78 1.34
CA GLU A 4 12.52 -26.47 1.95
C GLU A 4 12.81 -25.40 0.89
N PRO A 5 11.93 -24.40 0.72
CA PRO A 5 12.18 -23.35 -0.26
C PRO A 5 13.43 -22.54 0.13
N ASP A 6 14.40 -22.46 -0.79
CA ASP A 6 15.60 -21.61 -0.64
C ASP A 6 15.19 -20.16 -0.33
N THR A 7 15.98 -19.49 0.52
CA THR A 7 15.84 -18.07 0.87
C THR A 7 15.71 -17.19 -0.37
N ARG A 8 16.39 -17.56 -1.46
CA ARG A 8 16.33 -16.87 -2.76
C ARG A 8 14.94 -16.94 -3.41
N THR A 9 14.30 -18.10 -3.37
CA THR A 9 12.94 -18.34 -3.88
C THR A 9 11.89 -17.51 -3.15
N ARG A 10 12.04 -17.35 -1.83
CA ARG A 10 11.16 -16.48 -1.02
C ARG A 10 11.27 -15.03 -1.43
N LEU A 11 12.49 -14.54 -1.63
CA LEU A 11 12.71 -13.14 -2.04
C LEU A 11 12.01 -12.87 -3.38
N TYR A 12 12.11 -13.79 -4.34
CA TYR A 12 11.42 -13.65 -5.63
C TYR A 12 9.91 -13.61 -5.51
N ALA A 13 9.31 -14.46 -4.66
CA ALA A 13 7.86 -14.44 -4.44
C ALA A 13 7.39 -13.08 -3.90
N VAL A 14 8.12 -12.53 -2.92
CA VAL A 14 7.78 -11.23 -2.31
C VAL A 14 8.03 -10.07 -3.28
N ASP A 15 9.06 -10.17 -4.12
CA ASP A 15 9.39 -9.16 -5.14
C ASP A 15 8.34 -9.14 -6.26
N ASN A 16 7.90 -10.31 -6.73
CA ASN A 16 6.81 -10.43 -7.70
C ASN A 16 5.48 -9.93 -7.11
N LEU A 17 5.22 -10.21 -5.82
CA LEU A 17 4.04 -9.67 -5.13
C LEU A 17 4.10 -8.15 -5.05
N ARG A 18 5.25 -7.54 -4.76
CA ARG A 18 5.41 -6.09 -4.78
C ARG A 18 5.15 -5.48 -6.15
N VAL A 19 5.54 -6.14 -7.24
CA VAL A 19 5.22 -5.69 -8.60
C VAL A 19 3.70 -5.66 -8.80
N ALA A 20 2.99 -6.73 -8.43
CA ALA A 20 1.53 -6.79 -8.54
C ALA A 20 0.85 -5.70 -7.70
N LEU A 21 1.31 -5.49 -6.46
CA LEU A 21 0.79 -4.43 -5.59
C LEU A 21 1.10 -3.03 -6.13
N THR A 22 2.24 -2.83 -6.77
CA THR A 22 2.58 -1.55 -7.41
C THR A 22 1.66 -1.26 -8.59
N ALA A 23 1.35 -2.29 -9.40
CA ALA A 23 0.37 -2.17 -10.48
C ALA A 23 -1.02 -1.85 -9.91
N LEU A 24 -1.36 -2.45 -8.77
CA LEU A 24 -2.60 -2.20 -8.06
C LEU A 24 -2.67 -0.76 -7.51
N VAL A 25 -1.57 -0.19 -7.01
CA VAL A 25 -1.48 1.25 -6.64
C VAL A 25 -1.82 2.15 -7.82
N VAL A 26 -1.28 1.84 -9.00
CA VAL A 26 -1.60 2.61 -10.21
C VAL A 26 -3.10 2.48 -10.51
N ALA A 27 -3.64 1.27 -10.57
CA ALA A 27 -5.05 1.03 -10.82
C ALA A 27 -5.96 1.72 -9.80
N HIS A 28 -5.60 1.70 -8.52
CA HIS A 28 -6.30 2.40 -7.45
C HIS A 28 -6.46 3.88 -7.77
N HIS A 29 -5.36 4.58 -8.09
CA HIS A 29 -5.41 6.01 -8.35
C HIS A 29 -6.08 6.35 -9.69
N VAL A 30 -6.06 5.46 -10.69
CA VAL A 30 -6.91 5.61 -11.88
C VAL A 30 -8.40 5.48 -11.50
N ALA A 31 -8.75 4.54 -10.63
CA ALA A 31 -10.12 4.38 -10.15
C ALA A 31 -10.58 5.60 -9.34
N VAL A 32 -9.74 6.15 -8.46
CA VAL A 32 -10.03 7.40 -7.72
C VAL A 32 -10.17 8.59 -8.66
N THR A 33 -9.45 8.63 -9.78
CA THR A 33 -9.57 9.70 -10.80
C THR A 33 -10.97 9.74 -11.41
N TYR A 34 -11.56 8.58 -11.73
CA TYR A 34 -12.85 8.50 -12.44
C TYR A 34 -14.02 8.01 -11.58
N GLY A 35 -13.78 7.65 -10.32
CA GLY A 35 -14.77 7.23 -9.34
C GLY A 35 -15.42 8.43 -8.62
N ASN A 36 -16.02 8.19 -7.47
CA ASN A 36 -16.72 9.21 -6.69
C ASN A 36 -16.00 9.62 -5.39
N ILE A 37 -14.75 9.18 -5.21
CA ILE A 37 -13.93 9.49 -4.03
C ILE A 37 -12.92 10.59 -4.41
N PRO A 38 -13.14 11.88 -4.07
CA PRO A 38 -12.32 12.97 -4.58
C PRO A 38 -11.03 13.19 -3.77
N LEU A 39 -10.21 12.14 -3.63
CA LEU A 39 -8.94 12.17 -2.88
C LEU A 39 -7.73 12.04 -3.82
N TRP A 40 -7.69 12.88 -4.87
CA TRP A 40 -6.62 12.85 -5.87
C TRP A 40 -6.35 14.21 -6.51
N PHE A 41 -5.18 14.35 -7.13
CA PHE A 41 -4.71 15.59 -7.77
C PHE A 41 -5.56 16.04 -8.97
N TYR A 42 -6.06 15.08 -9.74
CA TYR A 42 -7.00 15.30 -10.84
C TYR A 42 -8.17 14.35 -10.66
N VAL A 43 -9.38 14.89 -10.62
CA VAL A 43 -10.61 14.11 -10.45
C VAL A 43 -11.60 14.48 -11.54
N GLU A 44 -12.26 13.47 -12.08
CA GLU A 44 -13.33 13.59 -13.05
C GLU A 44 -14.45 12.64 -12.61
N PRO A 45 -15.29 13.06 -11.63
CA PRO A 45 -16.28 12.18 -11.03
C PRO A 45 -17.20 11.55 -12.07
N ALA A 46 -17.49 10.25 -11.87
CA ALA A 46 -18.36 9.50 -12.76
C ALA A 46 -19.74 10.15 -12.89
N LYS A 47 -20.29 10.10 -14.11
CA LYS A 47 -21.66 10.55 -14.42
C LYS A 47 -22.58 9.39 -14.77
N ASP A 48 -22.13 8.16 -14.48
CA ASP A 48 -22.79 6.92 -14.82
C ASP A 48 -22.56 5.86 -13.72
N ALA A 49 -23.28 4.75 -13.80
CA ALA A 49 -23.26 3.70 -12.76
C ALA A 49 -21.89 3.06 -12.54
N SER A 50 -20.95 3.17 -13.50
CA SER A 50 -19.62 2.61 -13.33
C SER A 50 -18.78 3.29 -12.25
N GLY A 51 -19.13 4.51 -11.82
CA GLY A 51 -18.48 5.15 -10.66
C GLY A 51 -18.54 4.29 -9.41
N GLY A 52 -19.70 3.69 -9.11
CA GLY A 52 -19.85 2.80 -7.96
C GLY A 52 -19.02 1.52 -8.07
N LEU A 53 -18.77 1.02 -9.28
CA LEU A 53 -17.88 -0.13 -9.50
C LEU A 53 -16.41 0.24 -9.24
N LEU A 54 -15.99 1.44 -9.64
CA LEU A 54 -14.65 1.96 -9.36
C LEU A 54 -14.45 2.21 -7.86
N ASP A 55 -15.46 2.75 -7.18
CA ASP A 55 -15.43 2.94 -5.73
C ASP A 55 -15.33 1.60 -4.99
N LEU A 56 -16.05 0.57 -5.47
CA LEU A 56 -15.95 -0.78 -4.92
C LEU A 56 -14.54 -1.35 -5.05
N LEU A 57 -13.88 -1.14 -6.19
CA LEU A 57 -12.47 -1.50 -6.39
C LEU A 57 -11.59 -0.81 -5.35
N VAL A 58 -11.76 0.51 -5.18
CA VAL A 58 -10.98 1.32 -4.22
C VAL A 58 -11.20 0.83 -2.78
N VAL A 59 -12.44 0.56 -2.38
CA VAL A 59 -12.78 0.10 -1.02
C VAL A 59 -12.16 -1.26 -0.71
N PHE A 60 -12.28 -2.22 -1.64
CA PHE A 60 -11.67 -3.54 -1.47
C PHE A 60 -10.14 -3.46 -1.47
N ASP A 61 -9.56 -2.65 -2.34
CA ASP A 61 -8.11 -2.48 -2.39
C ASP A 61 -7.57 -1.86 -1.10
N GLN A 62 -8.17 -0.74 -0.68
CA GLN A 62 -7.81 0.00 0.53
C GLN A 62 -7.86 -0.86 1.79
N ALA A 63 -8.77 -1.84 1.85
CA ALA A 63 -8.93 -2.70 3.00
C ALA A 63 -7.67 -3.53 3.33
N PHE A 64 -6.82 -3.87 2.35
CA PHE A 64 -5.67 -4.77 2.56
C PHE A 64 -4.32 -4.25 2.05
N PHE A 65 -4.28 -3.51 0.93
CA PHE A 65 -3.04 -3.40 0.16
C PHE A 65 -1.95 -2.62 0.88
N MET A 66 -2.32 -1.51 1.54
CA MET A 66 -1.39 -0.74 2.37
C MET A 66 -0.90 -1.56 3.58
N GLY A 67 -1.82 -2.27 4.25
CA GLY A 67 -1.46 -3.20 5.33
C GLY A 67 -0.45 -4.25 4.87
N LEU A 68 -0.62 -4.80 3.66
CA LEU A 68 0.32 -5.74 3.07
C LEU A 68 1.69 -5.11 2.77
N PHE A 69 1.75 -3.89 2.23
CA PHE A 69 3.00 -3.17 2.05
C PHE A 69 3.74 -2.92 3.38
N PHE A 70 3.01 -2.57 4.44
CA PHE A 70 3.58 -2.44 5.79
C PHE A 70 4.08 -3.78 6.34
N LEU A 71 3.34 -4.87 6.14
CA LEU A 71 3.78 -6.22 6.52
C LEU A 71 5.07 -6.62 5.81
N ILE A 72 5.13 -6.44 4.49
CA ILE A 72 6.32 -6.73 3.67
C ILE A 72 7.51 -5.88 4.15
N SER A 73 7.27 -4.59 4.45
CA SER A 73 8.32 -3.71 4.96
C SER A 73 8.82 -4.12 6.35
N GLY A 74 7.91 -4.57 7.21
CA GLY A 74 8.21 -5.15 8.52
C GLY A 74 9.02 -6.45 8.41
N LEU A 75 8.71 -7.30 7.43
CA LEU A 75 9.43 -8.55 7.19
C LEU A 75 10.95 -8.33 6.97
N PHE A 76 11.34 -7.30 6.23
CA PHE A 76 12.76 -7.03 5.96
C PHE A 76 13.46 -6.18 7.01
N THR A 77 12.71 -5.58 7.94
CA THR A 77 13.26 -4.63 8.91
C THR A 77 14.21 -5.27 9.92
N PRO A 78 13.86 -6.37 10.63
CA PRO A 78 14.75 -6.99 11.59
C PRO A 78 16.07 -7.47 10.97
N GLY A 79 16.01 -8.10 9.78
CA GLY A 79 17.20 -8.59 9.08
C GLY A 79 18.12 -7.47 8.59
N SER A 80 17.57 -6.32 8.18
CA SER A 80 18.36 -5.14 7.81
C SER A 80 19.03 -4.50 9.04
N HIS A 81 18.28 -4.33 10.13
CA HIS A 81 18.78 -3.76 11.38
C HIS A 81 19.87 -4.62 12.01
N ASP A 82 19.67 -5.93 12.15
CA ASP A 82 20.66 -6.84 12.74
C ASP A 82 21.99 -6.83 11.99
N ARG A 83 21.95 -6.74 10.65
CA ARG A 83 23.15 -6.77 9.81
C ARG A 83 23.92 -5.45 9.80
N LYS A 84 23.22 -4.32 9.83
CA LYS A 84 23.83 -2.99 9.70
C LYS A 84 24.12 -2.31 11.04
N GLY A 85 23.42 -2.70 12.10
CA GLY A 85 23.36 -1.94 13.35
C GLY A 85 22.44 -0.72 13.25
N GLY A 86 22.05 -0.16 14.40
CA GLY A 86 21.00 0.86 14.50
C GLY A 86 21.27 2.14 13.69
N ARG A 87 22.46 2.74 13.85
CA ARG A 87 22.82 4.01 13.17
C ARG A 87 22.84 3.88 11.64
N ALA A 88 23.48 2.83 11.11
CA ALA A 88 23.55 2.61 9.68
C ALA A 88 22.19 2.18 9.08
N PHE A 89 21.37 1.45 9.84
CA PHE A 89 19.99 1.15 9.47
C PHE A 89 19.15 2.41 9.31
N VAL A 90 19.16 3.31 10.30
CA VAL A 90 18.40 4.57 10.24
C VAL A 90 18.87 5.44 9.09
N ARG A 91 20.19 5.62 8.92
CA ARG A 91 20.74 6.39 7.80
C ARG A 91 20.28 5.84 6.45
N ASP A 92 20.37 4.53 6.24
CA ASP A 92 19.96 3.90 4.99
C ASP A 92 18.46 4.07 4.71
N ARG A 93 17.61 4.03 5.74
CA ARG A 93 16.16 4.28 5.61
C ARG A 93 15.86 5.74 5.26
N LEU A 94 16.48 6.69 5.95
CA LEU A 94 16.33 8.12 5.66
C LEU A 94 16.80 8.48 4.25
N VAL A 95 17.89 7.87 3.77
CA VAL A 95 18.37 8.09 2.40
C VAL A 95 17.42 7.50 1.37
N ARG A 96 17.01 6.23 1.54
CA ARG A 96 16.19 5.51 0.54
C ARG A 96 14.74 5.94 0.49
N LEU A 97 14.19 6.46 1.60
CA LEU A 97 12.79 6.90 1.66
C LEU A 97 12.67 8.42 1.70
N GLY A 98 13.55 9.09 2.46
CA GLY A 98 13.54 10.55 2.63
C GLY A 98 13.98 11.31 1.40
N ILE A 99 15.00 10.84 0.65
CA ILE A 99 15.38 11.51 -0.60
C ILE A 99 14.24 11.45 -1.63
N PRO A 100 13.65 10.27 -1.93
CA PRO A 100 12.49 10.22 -2.83
C PRO A 100 11.30 11.05 -2.35
N LEU A 101 11.03 11.08 -1.05
CA LEU A 101 9.99 11.93 -0.47
C LEU A 101 10.26 13.42 -0.75
N LEU A 102 11.48 13.89 -0.49
CA LEU A 102 11.86 15.28 -0.77
C LEU A 102 11.81 15.60 -2.26
N VAL A 103 12.24 14.67 -3.13
CA VAL A 103 12.12 14.84 -4.59
C VAL A 103 10.65 14.93 -5.01
N PHE A 104 9.79 14.08 -4.45
CA PHE A 104 8.36 14.15 -4.72
C PHE A 104 7.79 15.50 -4.28
N LEU A 105 8.03 15.90 -3.03
CA LEU A 105 7.55 17.17 -2.50
C LEU A 105 8.07 18.36 -3.31
N LEU A 106 9.38 18.47 -3.53
CA LEU A 106 9.97 19.68 -4.09
C LEU A 106 9.90 19.76 -5.62
N VAL A 107 9.77 18.62 -6.32
CA VAL A 107 9.84 18.56 -7.79
C VAL A 107 8.55 18.02 -8.39
N LEU A 108 8.10 16.84 -7.98
CA LEU A 108 6.98 16.16 -8.66
C LEU A 108 5.61 16.70 -8.26
N ARG A 109 5.40 17.00 -6.99
CA ARG A 109 4.17 17.56 -6.44
C ARG A 109 3.82 18.90 -7.11
N PRO A 110 4.78 19.82 -7.32
CA PRO A 110 4.49 21.01 -8.11
C PRO A 110 3.91 20.75 -9.49
N LEU A 111 4.38 19.70 -10.17
CA LEU A 111 3.95 19.33 -11.52
C LEU A 111 2.54 18.75 -11.57
N VAL A 112 2.04 18.16 -10.48
CA VAL A 112 0.70 17.56 -10.45
C VAL A 112 -0.36 18.51 -9.87
N ASN A 113 0.05 19.55 -9.15
CA ASN A 113 -0.84 20.48 -8.47
C ASN A 113 -1.36 21.64 -9.34
N PHE A 114 -1.01 21.70 -10.63
CA PHE A 114 -1.45 22.81 -11.51
C PHE A 114 -2.98 22.97 -11.57
N GLY A 115 -3.73 21.86 -11.53
CA GLY A 115 -5.20 21.89 -11.55
C GLY A 115 -5.82 22.60 -10.34
N GLY A 116 -5.23 22.46 -9.17
CA GLY A 116 -5.71 23.14 -7.96
C GLY A 116 -5.31 24.62 -7.90
N LEU A 117 -4.15 24.99 -8.45
CA LEU A 117 -3.78 26.40 -8.64
C LEU A 117 -4.75 27.12 -9.57
N ALA A 118 -5.16 26.47 -10.68
CA ALA A 118 -6.09 27.07 -11.65
C ALA A 118 -7.46 27.41 -11.04
N GLN A 119 -7.83 26.81 -9.91
CA GLN A 119 -9.05 27.12 -9.15
C GLN A 119 -8.87 28.28 -8.15
N ARG A 120 -7.65 28.78 -7.98
CA ARG A 120 -7.27 29.86 -7.05
C ARG A 120 -6.41 30.91 -7.77
N PRO A 121 -6.94 31.57 -8.82
CA PRO A 121 -6.16 32.45 -9.69
C PRO A 121 -5.56 33.66 -8.94
N ASP A 122 -6.16 34.04 -7.81
CA ASP A 122 -5.75 35.19 -7.01
C ASP A 122 -4.58 34.90 -6.05
N LEU A 123 -4.14 33.64 -5.93
CA LEU A 123 -3.06 33.25 -5.03
C LEU A 123 -1.72 33.08 -5.78
N PRO A 124 -0.65 33.75 -5.33
CA PRO A 124 0.70 33.40 -5.76
C PRO A 124 0.98 31.92 -5.51
N TYR A 125 1.66 31.26 -6.46
CA TYR A 125 1.88 29.81 -6.41
C TYR A 125 2.51 29.33 -5.09
N TRP A 126 3.46 30.08 -4.54
CA TRP A 126 4.13 29.70 -3.29
C TRP A 126 3.16 29.69 -2.08
N GLN A 127 2.18 30.60 -2.02
CA GLN A 127 1.16 30.61 -0.97
C GLN A 127 0.22 29.41 -1.13
N TYR A 128 -0.22 29.15 -2.36
CA TYR A 128 -1.03 27.98 -2.67
C TYR A 128 -0.28 26.69 -2.31
N TYR A 129 0.99 26.58 -2.69
CA TYR A 129 1.81 25.39 -2.48
C TYR A 129 2.00 25.07 -0.98
N LEU A 130 2.27 26.09 -0.16
CA LEU A 130 2.38 25.97 1.29
C LEU A 130 1.03 25.69 1.96
N GLY A 131 -0.04 26.38 1.52
CA GLY A 131 -1.38 26.22 2.07
C GLY A 131 -2.07 24.89 1.70
N SER A 132 -1.63 24.25 0.62
CA SER A 132 -2.17 22.96 0.14
C SER A 132 -1.33 21.75 0.57
N TRP A 133 -0.41 21.92 1.54
CA TRP A 133 0.58 20.90 1.93
C TRP A 133 0.01 19.49 2.06
N ASP A 134 0.63 18.55 1.33
CA ASP A 134 0.22 17.15 1.25
C ASP A 134 1.38 16.33 0.64
N PRO A 135 1.89 15.27 1.28
CA PRO A 135 2.93 14.39 0.71
C PRO A 135 2.40 13.49 -0.41
N GLY A 136 1.10 13.55 -0.72
CA GLY A 136 0.42 12.75 -1.70
C GLY A 136 0.60 11.26 -1.40
N PRO A 137 0.77 10.41 -2.43
CA PRO A 137 1.08 8.99 -2.26
C PRO A 137 2.30 8.71 -1.38
N MET A 138 3.22 9.66 -1.20
CA MET A 138 4.45 9.46 -0.42
C MET A 138 4.23 9.38 1.09
N TRP A 139 3.00 9.58 1.58
CA TRP A 139 2.63 9.36 2.99
C TRP A 139 3.07 7.97 3.49
N PHE A 140 3.03 6.93 2.65
CA PHE A 140 3.49 5.60 3.02
C PHE A 140 4.98 5.57 3.37
N ALA A 141 5.81 6.28 2.59
CA ALA A 141 7.24 6.39 2.87
C ALA A 141 7.50 7.15 4.18
N GLU A 142 6.73 8.19 4.48
CA GLU A 142 6.80 8.93 5.75
C GLU A 142 6.48 8.05 6.95
N VAL A 143 5.34 7.35 6.92
CA VAL A 143 4.95 6.43 8.00
C VAL A 143 5.99 5.32 8.16
N LEU A 144 6.56 4.82 7.04
CA LEU A 144 7.58 3.79 7.10
C LEU A 144 8.89 4.29 7.72
N ILE A 145 9.27 5.56 7.51
CA ILE A 145 10.38 6.19 8.23
C ILE A 145 10.08 6.21 9.73
N VAL A 146 8.89 6.65 10.13
CA VAL A 146 8.48 6.67 11.54
C VAL A 146 8.54 5.28 12.16
N PHE A 147 7.97 4.27 11.50
CA PHE A 147 8.01 2.89 11.98
C PHE A 147 9.43 2.34 12.07
N ALA A 148 10.31 2.68 11.12
CA ALA A 148 11.71 2.30 11.17
C ALA A 148 12.46 2.96 12.34
N LEU A 149 12.20 4.24 12.61
CA LEU A 149 12.78 4.97 13.75
C LEU A 149 12.31 4.40 15.09
N VAL A 150 10.99 4.15 15.22
CA VAL A 150 10.40 3.52 16.40
C VAL A 150 10.99 2.13 16.62
N TYR A 151 11.13 1.33 15.56
CA TYR A 151 11.76 0.01 15.64
C TYR A 151 13.22 0.12 16.11
N ALA A 152 14.01 1.03 15.54
CA ALA A 152 15.41 1.23 15.93
C ALA A 152 15.54 1.67 17.39
N LEU A 153 14.69 2.61 17.83
CA LEU A 153 14.64 3.06 19.22
C LEU A 153 14.27 1.91 20.16
N TRP A 154 13.25 1.11 19.82
CA TRP A 154 12.87 -0.07 20.60
C TRP A 154 14.04 -1.06 20.71
N ARG A 155 14.79 -1.27 19.62
CA ARG A 155 15.97 -2.16 19.60
C ARG A 155 17.18 -1.66 20.40
N THR A 156 17.18 -0.42 20.88
CA THR A 156 18.18 0.04 21.87
C THR A 156 17.94 -0.54 23.27
N ARG A 157 16.68 -0.88 23.59
CA ARG A 157 16.28 -1.40 24.91
C ARG A 157 15.89 -2.88 24.88
N ALA A 158 15.37 -3.35 23.77
CA ALA A 158 14.89 -4.73 23.62
C ALA A 158 15.90 -5.60 22.86
N ARG A 159 16.14 -6.80 23.42
CA ARG A 159 16.90 -7.85 22.74
C ARG A 159 16.13 -8.35 21.51
N PRO A 160 16.84 -8.78 20.45
CA PRO A 160 16.17 -9.40 19.31
C PRO A 160 15.37 -10.62 19.78
N LEU A 161 14.18 -10.81 19.21
CA LEU A 161 13.53 -12.11 19.30
C LEU A 161 14.43 -13.17 18.67
N ASP A 162 14.55 -14.31 19.33
CA ASP A 162 15.29 -15.46 18.79
C ASP A 162 14.68 -15.89 17.46
N ARG A 163 15.55 -16.23 16.52
CA ARG A 163 15.13 -16.85 15.26
C ARG A 163 14.79 -18.31 15.56
N ARG A 164 13.50 -18.60 15.62
CA ARG A 164 12.97 -19.95 15.81
C ARG A 164 11.75 -20.12 14.95
N SER A 165 11.80 -21.10 14.05
CA SER A 165 10.66 -21.50 13.23
C SER A 165 9.51 -21.94 14.13
N ALA A 166 8.34 -21.32 13.97
CA ALA A 166 7.14 -21.65 14.73
C ALA A 166 5.89 -21.48 13.85
N PRO A 167 5.08 -22.53 13.66
CA PRO A 167 3.93 -22.48 12.77
C PRO A 167 2.85 -21.54 13.30
N LEU A 168 2.29 -20.72 12.42
CA LEU A 168 1.15 -19.87 12.73
C LEU A 168 -0.12 -20.73 12.85
N ARG A 169 -0.72 -20.75 14.05
CA ARG A 169 -1.96 -21.51 14.31
C ARG A 169 -3.18 -20.67 13.97
N ILE A 170 -4.23 -21.31 13.44
CA ILE A 170 -5.48 -20.65 13.05
C ILE A 170 -6.12 -19.86 14.19
N ARG A 171 -6.08 -20.37 15.43
CA ARG A 171 -6.59 -19.66 16.61
C ARG A 171 -5.98 -18.26 16.76
N TRP A 172 -4.69 -18.11 16.46
CA TRP A 172 -4.00 -16.83 16.58
C TRP A 172 -4.36 -15.88 15.45
N ILE A 173 -4.67 -16.41 14.26
CA ILE A 173 -5.20 -15.63 13.13
C ILE A 173 -6.58 -15.09 13.50
N VAL A 174 -7.48 -15.94 14.02
CA VAL A 174 -8.83 -15.54 14.43
C VAL A 174 -8.79 -14.51 15.55
N LEU A 175 -8.00 -14.76 16.60
CA LEU A 175 -7.83 -13.81 17.71
C LEU A 175 -7.25 -12.47 17.23
N TYR A 176 -6.31 -12.50 16.29
CA TYR A 176 -5.76 -11.29 15.70
C TYR A 176 -6.81 -10.52 14.90
N VAL A 177 -7.62 -11.19 14.07
CA VAL A 177 -8.70 -10.56 13.31
C VAL A 177 -9.71 -9.89 14.25
N LEU A 178 -10.15 -10.60 15.29
CA LEU A 178 -11.11 -10.05 16.26
C LEU A 178 -10.51 -8.89 17.06
N GLY A 179 -9.26 -9.01 17.51
CA GLY A 179 -8.55 -7.95 18.22
C GLY A 179 -8.33 -6.72 17.34
N LEU A 180 -7.91 -6.91 16.09
CA LEU A 180 -7.73 -5.82 15.13
C LEU A 180 -9.07 -5.12 14.83
N ALA A 181 -10.15 -5.88 14.65
CA ALA A 181 -11.49 -5.32 14.44
C ALA A 181 -11.93 -4.47 15.64
N ALA A 182 -11.76 -4.98 16.86
CA ALA A 182 -12.09 -4.26 18.08
C ALA A 182 -11.27 -2.97 18.25
N VAL A 183 -9.95 -3.05 18.07
CA VAL A 183 -9.06 -1.87 18.15
C VAL A 183 -9.39 -0.86 17.06
N THR A 184 -9.67 -1.31 15.83
CA THR A 184 -10.03 -0.42 14.72
C THR A 184 -11.37 0.27 14.98
N PHE A 185 -12.36 -0.45 15.48
CA PHE A 185 -13.65 0.13 15.87
C PHE A 185 -13.46 1.21 16.95
N LEU A 186 -12.70 0.92 18.00
CA LEU A 186 -12.43 1.90 19.07
C LEU A 186 -11.61 3.09 18.58
N TRP A 187 -10.64 2.87 17.68
CA TRP A 187 -9.83 3.92 17.07
C TRP A 187 -10.65 4.88 16.20
N ARG A 188 -11.71 4.37 15.57
CA ARG A 188 -12.61 5.17 14.73
C ARG A 188 -13.53 6.10 15.50
N ILE A 189 -13.62 5.97 16.82
CA ILE A 189 -14.35 6.92 17.68
C ILE A 189 -13.67 8.30 17.65
N PRO A 190 -12.36 8.43 17.99
CA PRO A 190 -11.64 9.70 17.85
C PRO A 190 -11.16 10.01 16.42
N VAL A 191 -11.04 9.00 15.54
CA VAL A 191 -10.56 9.15 14.16
C VAL A 191 -11.59 8.57 13.17
N PRO A 192 -12.73 9.26 12.97
CA PRO A 192 -13.80 8.75 12.12
C PRO A 192 -13.36 8.58 10.66
N THR A 193 -14.07 7.73 9.92
CA THR A 193 -13.85 7.53 8.49
C THR A 193 -13.95 8.87 7.74
N GLY A 194 -12.98 9.16 6.87
CA GLY A 194 -12.89 10.43 6.16
C GLY A 194 -12.06 11.50 6.90
N THR A 195 -11.59 11.21 8.12
CA THR A 195 -10.60 12.08 8.77
C THR A 195 -9.35 12.17 7.90
N TYR A 196 -8.87 13.37 7.68
CA TYR A 196 -7.62 13.65 6.97
C TYR A 196 -6.68 14.39 7.92
N VAL A 197 -5.40 14.01 7.97
CA VAL A 197 -4.39 14.67 8.84
C VAL A 197 -3.48 15.53 7.96
N PRO A 198 -3.69 16.86 7.87
CA PRO A 198 -3.00 17.69 6.88
C PRO A 198 -1.48 17.74 7.05
N VAL A 199 -0.98 17.70 8.29
CA VAL A 199 0.46 17.82 8.56
C VAL A 199 1.25 16.62 8.04
N LEU A 200 0.69 15.41 8.18
CA LEU A 200 1.28 14.15 7.70
C LEU A 200 0.70 13.71 6.35
N GLY A 201 -0.20 14.52 5.78
CA GLY A 201 -1.19 14.19 4.73
C GLY A 201 -1.56 12.72 4.65
N LEU A 202 -1.97 12.15 5.78
CA LEU A 202 -2.47 10.78 5.83
C LEU A 202 -3.89 10.75 5.27
N PRO A 203 -4.14 10.10 4.12
CA PRO A 203 -5.48 10.07 3.51
C PRO A 203 -6.45 9.17 4.29
N SER A 204 -5.92 8.22 5.06
CA SER A 204 -6.70 7.18 5.71
C SER A 204 -6.17 6.82 7.11
N PRO A 205 -6.06 7.81 8.03
CA PRO A 205 -5.55 7.62 9.39
C PRO A 205 -6.39 6.63 10.22
N GLN A 206 -7.64 6.38 9.85
CA GLN A 206 -8.49 5.36 10.48
C GLN A 206 -7.95 3.93 10.34
N PHE A 207 -7.04 3.67 9.38
CA PHE A 207 -6.40 2.37 9.19
C PHE A 207 -5.05 2.23 9.93
N LEU A 208 -4.60 3.25 10.67
CA LEU A 208 -3.32 3.21 11.40
C LEU A 208 -3.16 1.97 12.31
N PRO A 209 -4.18 1.49 13.04
CA PRO A 209 -4.08 0.25 13.82
C PRO A 209 -3.69 -0.95 12.97
N GLN A 210 -4.28 -1.09 11.77
CA GLN A 210 -3.93 -2.14 10.81
C GLN A 210 -2.50 -1.95 10.31
N TYR A 211 -2.11 -0.72 9.93
CA TYR A 211 -0.77 -0.47 9.37
C TYR A 211 0.34 -0.78 10.37
N ALA A 212 0.19 -0.28 11.60
CA ALA A 212 1.15 -0.52 12.67
C ALA A 212 1.23 -2.01 13.05
N SER A 213 0.07 -2.66 13.23
CA SER A 213 0.04 -4.08 13.60
C SER A 213 0.60 -4.97 12.48
N MET A 214 0.32 -4.69 11.21
CA MET A 214 0.87 -5.41 10.06
C MET A 214 2.39 -5.27 9.96
N PHE A 215 2.94 -4.07 10.19
CA PHE A 215 4.39 -3.87 10.24
C PHE A 215 5.05 -4.69 11.36
N VAL A 216 4.44 -4.69 12.56
CA VAL A 216 4.92 -5.51 13.70
C VAL A 216 4.82 -7.00 13.38
N LEU A 217 3.70 -7.45 12.81
CA LEU A 217 3.54 -8.85 12.38
C LEU A 217 4.58 -9.23 11.33
N GLY A 218 4.94 -8.34 10.40
CA GLY A 218 6.05 -8.55 9.48
C GLY A 218 7.36 -8.81 10.21
N CYS A 219 7.67 -7.99 11.22
CA CYS A 219 8.87 -8.17 12.04
C CYS A 219 8.89 -9.51 12.78
N VAL A 220 7.74 -9.95 13.31
CA VAL A 220 7.59 -11.25 13.98
C VAL A 220 7.66 -12.39 12.98
N ALA A 221 7.01 -12.27 11.82
CA ALA A 221 7.01 -13.25 10.75
C ALA A 221 8.43 -13.57 10.27
N HIS A 222 9.30 -12.57 10.18
CA HIS A 222 10.72 -12.75 9.85
C HIS A 222 11.47 -13.62 10.86
N ARG A 223 11.14 -13.49 12.15
CA ARG A 223 11.80 -14.24 13.24
C ARG A 223 11.24 -15.65 13.39
N ARG A 224 9.96 -15.83 13.07
CA ARG A 224 9.23 -17.08 13.22
C ARG A 224 9.16 -17.92 11.95
N GLY A 225 9.62 -17.40 10.82
CA GLY A 225 9.57 -18.08 9.53
C GLY A 225 8.14 -18.37 9.07
N TRP A 226 7.22 -17.42 9.26
CA TRP A 226 5.80 -17.66 8.93
C TRP A 226 5.56 -17.82 7.44
N LEU A 227 6.33 -17.13 6.59
CA LEU A 227 6.23 -17.32 5.15
C LEU A 227 6.64 -18.71 4.70
N GLU A 228 7.49 -19.41 5.45
CA GLU A 228 7.95 -20.76 5.15
C GLU A 228 7.02 -21.80 5.77
N THR A 229 6.59 -21.56 7.01
CA THR A 229 5.80 -22.53 7.80
C THR A 229 4.33 -22.58 7.44
N LEU A 230 3.77 -21.54 6.79
CA LEU A 230 2.38 -21.58 6.33
C LEU A 230 2.18 -22.72 5.33
N PRO A 231 1.16 -23.59 5.49
CA PRO A 231 0.95 -24.69 4.56
C PRO A 231 0.41 -24.18 3.21
N ALA A 232 0.72 -24.85 2.10
CA ALA A 232 0.28 -24.44 0.76
C ALA A 232 -1.26 -24.25 0.64
N ARG A 233 -2.04 -25.04 1.39
CA ARG A 233 -3.51 -24.91 1.45
C ARG A 233 -3.97 -23.55 1.99
N ALA A 234 -3.15 -22.87 2.79
CA ALA A 234 -3.48 -21.56 3.34
C ALA A 234 -3.65 -20.50 2.25
N GLY A 235 -3.03 -20.67 1.08
CA GLY A 235 -3.25 -19.78 -0.07
C GLY A 235 -4.70 -19.79 -0.53
N ARG A 236 -5.22 -20.96 -0.92
CA ARG A 236 -6.61 -21.11 -1.35
C ARG A 236 -7.60 -20.80 -0.23
N LEU A 237 -7.33 -21.29 0.99
CA LEU A 237 -8.22 -21.04 2.14
C LEU A 237 -8.29 -19.55 2.50
N GLY A 238 -7.17 -18.82 2.41
CA GLY A 238 -7.15 -17.38 2.62
C GLY A 238 -7.98 -16.62 1.60
N LEU A 239 -7.86 -16.97 0.31
CA LEU A 239 -8.68 -16.36 -0.75
C LEU A 239 -10.18 -16.66 -0.58
N VAL A 240 -10.54 -17.91 -0.28
CA VAL A 240 -11.92 -18.30 0.00
C VAL A 240 -12.46 -17.57 1.23
N ALA A 241 -11.70 -17.51 2.32
CA ALA A 241 -12.09 -16.81 3.53
C ALA A 241 -12.28 -15.31 3.30
N ALA A 242 -11.45 -14.67 2.47
CA ALA A 242 -11.64 -13.27 2.07
C ALA A 242 -12.97 -13.07 1.33
N GLY A 243 -13.27 -13.93 0.34
CA GLY A 243 -14.55 -13.91 -0.38
C GLY A 243 -15.76 -14.14 0.53
N VAL A 244 -15.71 -15.17 1.38
CA VAL A 244 -16.77 -15.50 2.33
C VAL A 244 -16.98 -14.37 3.34
N SER A 245 -15.91 -13.80 3.90
CA SER A 245 -16.02 -12.66 4.83
C SER A 245 -16.70 -11.45 4.18
N SER A 246 -16.44 -11.21 2.90
CA SER A 246 -17.08 -10.12 2.14
C SER A 246 -18.55 -10.41 1.88
N ALA A 247 -18.88 -11.63 1.41
CA ALA A 247 -20.25 -12.04 1.15
C ALA A 247 -21.13 -12.01 2.40
N VAL A 248 -20.57 -12.29 3.58
CA VAL A 248 -21.31 -12.34 4.85
C VAL A 248 -21.38 -10.98 5.53
N LEU A 249 -20.26 -10.24 5.61
CA LEU A 249 -20.18 -9.05 6.46
C LEU A 249 -20.53 -7.75 5.74
N LEU A 250 -20.31 -7.63 4.42
CA LEU A 250 -20.71 -6.42 3.69
C LEU A 250 -22.23 -6.19 3.67
N PRO A 251 -23.10 -7.20 3.51
CA PRO A 251 -24.53 -6.99 3.68
C PRO A 251 -24.86 -6.45 5.08
N ALA A 252 -24.19 -6.94 6.13
CA ALA A 252 -24.39 -6.45 7.49
C ALA A 252 -23.99 -4.97 7.64
N THR A 253 -22.93 -4.49 6.96
CA THR A 253 -22.57 -3.07 7.01
C THR A 253 -23.61 -2.17 6.35
N LEU A 254 -24.25 -2.66 5.27
CA LEU A 254 -25.24 -1.92 4.50
C LEU A 254 -26.65 -1.94 5.12
N LEU A 255 -26.99 -3.04 5.79
CA LEU A 255 -28.32 -3.25 6.38
C LEU A 255 -28.44 -2.73 7.83
N THR A 256 -27.34 -2.29 8.43
CA THR A 256 -27.31 -1.76 9.80
C THR A 256 -26.84 -0.30 9.81
N GLY A 257 -27.01 0.37 10.95
CA GLY A 257 -26.59 1.77 11.14
C GLY A 257 -25.78 1.97 12.43
N GLY A 258 -25.25 3.18 12.59
CA GLY A 258 -24.57 3.61 13.81
C GLY A 258 -23.38 2.73 14.20
N ALA A 259 -23.26 2.44 15.49
CA ALA A 259 -22.14 1.64 16.04
C ALA A 259 -22.08 0.22 15.46
N LEU A 260 -23.23 -0.39 15.16
CA LEU A 260 -23.27 -1.76 14.63
C LEU A 260 -22.68 -1.84 13.22
N SER A 261 -23.03 -0.90 12.34
CA SER A 261 -22.45 -0.81 10.99
C SER A 261 -20.94 -0.55 11.03
N GLN A 262 -20.49 0.32 11.94
CA GLN A 262 -19.06 0.58 12.13
C GLN A 262 -18.29 -0.65 12.64
N ALA A 263 -18.87 -1.40 13.58
CA ALA A 263 -18.27 -2.64 14.09
C ALA A 263 -18.23 -3.73 13.00
N ALA A 264 -19.32 -3.89 12.25
CA ALA A 264 -19.37 -4.80 11.11
C ALA A 264 -18.34 -4.44 10.03
N THR A 265 -18.14 -3.14 9.77
CA THR A 265 -17.16 -2.63 8.79
C THR A 265 -15.74 -2.94 9.26
N ALA A 266 -15.41 -2.64 10.52
CA ALA A 266 -14.09 -2.93 11.09
C ALA A 266 -13.79 -4.44 11.10
N LEU A 267 -14.81 -5.28 11.36
CA LEU A 267 -14.69 -6.73 11.31
C LEU A 267 -14.49 -7.23 9.89
N TRP A 268 -15.27 -6.72 8.92
CA TRP A 268 -15.13 -7.07 7.51
C TRP A 268 -13.73 -6.73 7.00
N GLU A 269 -13.28 -5.48 7.16
CA GLU A 269 -11.95 -5.04 6.71
C GLU A 269 -10.85 -5.89 7.34
N SER A 270 -10.92 -6.16 8.64
CA SER A 270 -9.91 -6.95 9.35
C SER A 270 -9.87 -8.40 8.87
N ALA A 271 -11.05 -9.03 8.73
CA ALA A 271 -11.17 -10.42 8.27
C ALA A 271 -10.75 -10.57 6.81
N PHE A 272 -11.23 -9.67 5.93
CA PHE A 272 -10.90 -9.61 4.53
C PHE A 272 -9.39 -9.41 4.33
N ALA A 273 -8.81 -8.39 4.97
CA ALA A 273 -7.41 -8.04 4.83
C ALA A 273 -6.48 -9.18 5.24
N VAL A 274 -6.67 -9.73 6.44
CA VAL A 274 -5.80 -10.81 6.95
C VAL A 274 -5.92 -12.06 6.07
N SER A 275 -7.13 -12.41 5.66
CA SER A 275 -7.37 -13.60 4.84
C SER A 275 -6.75 -13.45 3.45
N LEU A 276 -6.96 -12.28 2.82
CA LEU A 276 -6.42 -11.99 1.49
C LEU A 276 -4.89 -11.88 1.53
N ILE A 277 -4.31 -11.24 2.55
CA ILE A 277 -2.85 -11.16 2.75
C ILE A 277 -2.23 -12.55 2.85
N ILE A 278 -2.78 -13.43 3.69
CA ILE A 278 -2.29 -14.82 3.80
C ILE A 278 -2.44 -15.54 2.46
N GLY A 279 -3.59 -15.36 1.80
CA GLY A 279 -3.88 -15.93 0.49
C GLY A 279 -2.82 -15.55 -0.54
N LEU A 280 -2.59 -14.25 -0.73
CA LEU A 280 -1.64 -13.69 -1.69
C LEU A 280 -0.20 -14.10 -1.37
N LEU A 281 0.24 -13.99 -0.11
CA LEU A 281 1.60 -14.39 0.28
C LEU A 281 1.88 -15.85 -0.06
N VAL A 282 0.95 -16.75 0.23
CA VAL A 282 1.13 -18.19 -0.04
C VAL A 282 0.96 -18.50 -1.53
N VAL A 283 0.00 -17.88 -2.23
CA VAL A 283 -0.15 -18.08 -3.68
C VAL A 283 1.10 -17.63 -4.43
N PHE A 284 1.66 -16.46 -4.10
CA PHE A 284 2.91 -16.00 -4.72
C PHE A 284 4.10 -16.90 -4.37
N ARG A 285 4.18 -17.40 -3.14
CA ARG A 285 5.22 -18.36 -2.73
C ARG A 285 5.12 -19.70 -3.48
N GLU A 286 3.92 -20.19 -3.77
CA GLU A 286 3.74 -21.49 -4.44
C GLU A 286 3.75 -21.39 -5.96
N ARG A 287 3.25 -20.29 -6.53
CA ARG A 287 3.01 -20.14 -7.99
C ARG A 287 3.90 -19.13 -8.68
N PHE A 288 4.37 -18.11 -7.97
CA PHE A 288 5.11 -16.97 -8.54
C PHE A 288 6.47 -16.78 -7.85
N ASN A 289 7.15 -17.88 -7.52
CA ASN A 289 8.39 -17.88 -6.73
C ASN A 289 9.68 -17.93 -7.57
N ARG A 290 9.54 -17.74 -8.88
CA ARG A 290 10.65 -17.63 -9.82
C ARG A 290 10.63 -16.24 -10.45
N GLN A 291 11.80 -15.74 -10.80
CA GLN A 291 11.95 -14.44 -11.43
C GLN A 291 12.91 -14.56 -12.61
N GLY A 292 12.38 -14.37 -13.83
CA GLY A 292 13.19 -14.21 -15.04
C GLY A 292 13.63 -12.76 -15.26
N PRO A 293 14.31 -12.45 -16.38
CA PRO A 293 14.82 -11.10 -16.66
C PRO A 293 13.73 -10.02 -16.61
N ARG A 294 12.55 -10.31 -17.17
CA ARG A 294 11.39 -9.39 -17.17
C ARG A 294 10.87 -9.14 -15.75
N GLY A 295 10.69 -10.20 -14.96
CA GLY A 295 10.21 -10.07 -13.57
C GLY A 295 11.19 -9.28 -12.70
N LYS A 296 12.50 -9.49 -12.91
CA LYS A 296 13.55 -8.73 -12.24
C LYS A 296 13.50 -7.26 -12.64
N TRP A 297 13.38 -6.98 -13.94
CA TRP A 297 13.24 -5.62 -14.44
C TRP A 297 12.02 -4.93 -13.83
N LEU A 298 10.84 -5.58 -13.81
CA LEU A 298 9.64 -4.99 -13.20
C LEU A 298 9.83 -4.69 -11.70
N SER A 299 10.45 -5.62 -10.96
CA SER A 299 10.69 -5.48 -9.52
C SER A 299 11.69 -4.38 -9.21
N ASP A 300 12.78 -4.30 -9.97
CA ASP A 300 13.82 -3.29 -9.77
C ASP A 300 13.27 -1.86 -9.96
N HIS A 301 12.22 -1.67 -10.77
CA HIS A 301 11.63 -0.35 -11.07
C HIS A 301 10.36 -0.02 -10.27
N ALA A 302 9.79 -0.98 -9.52
CA ALA A 302 8.50 -0.84 -8.86
C ALA A 302 8.44 0.35 -7.88
N PHE A 303 9.49 0.58 -7.09
CA PHE A 303 9.51 1.72 -6.16
C PHE A 303 9.56 3.06 -6.89
N THR A 304 10.25 3.16 -8.03
CA THR A 304 10.24 4.37 -8.85
C THR A 304 8.88 4.62 -9.50
N VAL A 305 8.20 3.57 -9.97
CA VAL A 305 6.81 3.68 -10.44
C VAL A 305 5.92 4.29 -9.36
N TYR A 306 6.01 3.78 -8.13
CA TYR A 306 5.28 4.33 -6.99
C TYR A 306 5.56 5.83 -6.76
N ILE A 307 6.76 6.32 -7.00
CA ILE A 307 7.09 7.75 -6.83
C ILE A 307 6.52 8.61 -7.99
N ILE A 308 6.64 8.14 -9.22
CA ILE A 308 6.35 8.97 -10.41
C ILE A 308 4.93 8.81 -10.97
N HIS A 309 4.20 7.77 -10.58
CA HIS A 309 2.86 7.50 -11.11
C HIS A 309 1.91 8.71 -11.04
N PRO A 310 1.94 9.62 -10.03
CA PRO A 310 1.00 10.73 -10.00
C PRO A 310 1.21 11.68 -11.17
N VAL A 311 2.46 11.92 -11.58
CA VAL A 311 2.79 12.77 -12.74
C VAL A 311 2.21 12.18 -14.01
N VAL A 312 2.38 10.87 -14.20
CA VAL A 312 1.86 10.16 -15.39
C VAL A 312 0.34 10.18 -15.41
N LEU A 313 -0.30 9.86 -14.29
CA LEU A 313 -1.75 9.73 -14.19
C LEU A 313 -2.43 11.08 -14.38
N VAL A 314 -1.92 12.14 -13.76
CA VAL A 314 -2.48 13.49 -13.88
C VAL A 314 -2.31 14.01 -15.31
N ALA A 315 -1.13 13.84 -15.93
CA ALA A 315 -0.90 14.26 -17.31
C ALA A 315 -1.84 13.54 -18.29
N LEU A 316 -1.98 12.21 -18.15
CA LEU A 316 -2.90 11.44 -18.98
C LEU A 316 -4.37 11.75 -18.69
N GLY A 317 -4.72 12.02 -17.43
CA GLY A 317 -6.08 12.43 -17.03
C GLY A 317 -6.50 13.72 -17.75
N TRP A 318 -5.63 14.73 -17.76
CA TRP A 318 -5.84 15.95 -18.54
C TRP A 318 -5.91 15.70 -20.05
N ALA A 319 -5.03 14.85 -20.59
CA ALA A 319 -5.02 14.52 -22.01
C ALA A 319 -6.30 13.77 -22.46
N LEU A 320 -6.88 12.94 -21.58
CA LEU A 320 -8.11 12.18 -21.82
C LEU A 320 -9.38 12.96 -21.48
N ARG A 321 -9.28 14.18 -20.93
CA ARG A 321 -10.44 15.02 -20.61
C ARG A 321 -11.39 15.23 -21.80
N PRO A 322 -10.94 15.50 -23.03
CA PRO A 322 -11.82 15.72 -24.17
C PRO A 322 -12.58 14.47 -24.65
N LEU A 323 -12.13 13.27 -24.25
CA LEU A 323 -12.78 12.02 -24.64
C LEU A 323 -14.19 11.96 -24.01
N ALA A 324 -15.24 11.96 -24.81
CA ALA A 324 -16.60 11.75 -24.31
C ALA A 324 -16.87 10.24 -24.17
N ALA A 325 -16.64 9.71 -22.97
CA ALA A 325 -16.87 8.29 -22.66
C ALA A 325 -17.29 8.12 -21.19
N ILE A 326 -17.96 7.00 -20.90
CA ILE A 326 -18.32 6.59 -19.53
C ILE A 326 -17.07 6.31 -18.68
N ALA A 327 -17.19 6.42 -17.36
CA ALA A 327 -16.04 6.39 -16.44
C ALA A 327 -15.21 5.11 -16.56
N ILE A 328 -15.83 3.94 -16.70
CA ILE A 328 -15.09 2.66 -16.86
C ILE A 328 -14.25 2.60 -18.14
N VAL A 329 -14.69 3.23 -19.23
CA VAL A 329 -13.93 3.28 -20.49
C VAL A 329 -12.71 4.17 -20.31
N LYS A 330 -12.89 5.35 -19.69
CA LYS A 330 -11.76 6.24 -19.38
C LYS A 330 -10.77 5.59 -18.43
N PHE A 331 -11.26 4.89 -17.39
CA PHE A 331 -10.45 4.09 -16.48
C PHE A 331 -9.62 3.05 -17.24
N ALA A 332 -10.24 2.26 -18.12
CA ALA A 332 -9.56 1.21 -18.86
C ALA A 332 -8.49 1.77 -19.80
N VAL A 333 -8.80 2.85 -20.53
CA VAL A 333 -7.85 3.52 -21.43
C VAL A 333 -6.69 4.12 -20.65
N LEU A 334 -6.96 4.87 -19.57
CA LEU A 334 -5.92 5.49 -18.76
C LEU A 334 -5.02 4.41 -18.15
N LEU A 335 -5.59 3.35 -17.56
CA LEU A 335 -4.81 2.27 -16.95
C LEU A 335 -3.94 1.53 -17.98
N ALA A 336 -4.50 1.20 -19.15
CA ALA A 336 -3.79 0.49 -20.21
C ALA A 336 -2.57 1.28 -20.75
N VAL A 337 -2.65 2.61 -20.79
CA VAL A 337 -1.55 3.48 -21.22
C VAL A 337 -0.60 3.81 -20.06
N ALA A 338 -1.15 4.17 -18.89
CA ALA A 338 -0.38 4.63 -17.75
C ALA A 338 0.51 3.52 -17.18
N LEU A 339 0.05 2.28 -17.13
CA LEU A 339 0.81 1.17 -16.57
C LEU A 339 2.15 0.95 -17.32
N PRO A 340 2.18 0.64 -18.64
CA PRO A 340 3.45 0.49 -19.35
C PRO A 340 4.29 1.78 -19.34
N LEU A 341 3.65 2.94 -19.45
CA LEU A 341 4.35 4.23 -19.44
C LEU A 341 5.06 4.50 -18.11
N CYS A 342 4.44 4.19 -16.97
CA CYS A 342 5.06 4.32 -15.66
C CYS A 342 6.32 3.46 -15.54
N TRP A 343 6.27 2.20 -15.96
CA TRP A 343 7.43 1.31 -15.89
C TRP A 343 8.54 1.73 -16.85
N TRP A 344 8.19 2.19 -18.06
CA TRP A 344 9.15 2.71 -19.01
C TRP A 344 9.84 3.99 -18.50
N LEU A 345 9.08 4.96 -17.99
CA LEU A 345 9.64 6.17 -17.38
C LEU A 345 10.48 5.87 -16.14
N ALA A 346 10.04 4.93 -15.30
CA ALA A 346 10.82 4.49 -14.15
C ALA A 346 12.20 3.93 -14.57
N PHE A 347 12.27 3.21 -15.69
CA PHE A 347 13.54 2.76 -16.26
C PHE A 347 14.44 3.90 -16.72
N LEU A 348 13.89 4.94 -17.34
CA LEU A 348 14.65 6.12 -17.71
C LEU A 348 15.18 6.86 -16.47
N VAL A 349 14.32 7.08 -15.47
CA VAL A 349 14.71 7.72 -14.20
C VAL A 349 15.82 6.94 -13.50
N ARG A 350 15.71 5.62 -13.42
CA ARG A 350 16.76 4.76 -12.83
C ARG A 350 18.02 4.62 -13.69
N SER A 351 18.02 5.16 -14.90
CA SER A 351 19.22 5.24 -15.74
C SER A 351 20.03 6.50 -15.48
N LEU A 352 19.50 7.47 -14.72
CA LEU A 352 20.22 8.68 -14.33
C LEU A 352 21.36 8.37 -13.34
N PRO A 353 22.47 9.15 -13.37
CA PRO A 353 23.58 8.99 -12.44
C PRO A 353 23.11 9.10 -10.98
N GLY A 354 23.51 8.13 -10.14
CA GLY A 354 23.18 8.12 -8.71
C GLY A 354 21.78 7.61 -8.36
N ALA A 355 20.82 7.63 -9.30
CA ALA A 355 19.44 7.20 -9.07
C ALA A 355 19.35 5.76 -8.56
N ARG A 356 20.11 4.83 -9.16
CA ARG A 356 20.13 3.40 -8.75
C ARG A 356 20.59 3.14 -7.31
N ARG A 357 21.30 4.09 -6.69
CA ARG A 357 21.74 3.93 -5.29
C ARG A 357 20.61 4.20 -4.31
N VAL A 358 19.63 5.00 -4.72
CA VAL A 358 18.48 5.44 -3.91
C VAL A 358 17.22 4.65 -4.27
N LEU A 359 17.00 4.40 -5.57
CA LEU A 359 15.75 3.88 -6.17
C LEU A 359 15.72 2.38 -6.48
#